data_AF-A0A561BFE9-F1
#
_entry.id   AF-A0A561BFE9-F1
#
_cell.length_a   1.000
_cell.length_b   1.000
_cell.length_c   1.000
_cell.angle_alpha   90.00
_cell.angle_beta   90.00
_cell.angle_gamma   90.00
#
_symmetry.space_group_name_H-M   'P 1'
#
loop_
_entity.id
_entity.type
_entity.pdbx_description
1 polymer ?
#
loop_
_entity_poly.entity_id
_entity_poly.type
_entity_poly.pdbx_seq_one_letter_code
_entity_poly.pdbx_strand_id
1 'polypeptide(L)'
;MAMPKTLKLILLSIRDLIASAGPVVFLVIGLLIAAYWWLQPQPPKHVTLATGPTGSAYSQFGKRYAELLKASGIEVELKATTGSSENLELLRSGGADVGFVRGGSADPVADEEAGLTSLGSLFFEPIWLFYRADSAQKIDRKTATLTSLAQLRGLRVNVDLAGSGLPEIMERLFKANHLEPDALLLSNLEQAAAAEALQAGLLDAIVLSSAPQSPQVQRLLRAPDIKLMDFGQADAYTRRFPFLSAVTLPRGVVDLSKDLPPTDVSLLAATTSLLSRDKTHSALRQLFAQAAQSVHSDAGWFNRARDFPNTRTSELPVSPEGDRAINGTPPFWQRYLPFWASNLIERMWLVLGGLLVLMLPLSRVVPPLYQFRVRRRVFRWYARLRDIEAKVDARQGGRDELLDELEELDRVVNKVAVPLSYADELYALRNNIHTVQKRVQMRWPQPGDFAPRTAPSAETAKSA
;
A
#
# COMPACT_ATOMS: atom_id res chain seq x y z
N MET A 1 22.44 -49.45 15.90
CA MET A 1 21.34 -49.73 14.93
C MET A 1 21.78 -49.16 13.58
N ALA A 2 22.15 -50.02 12.62
CA ALA A 2 22.67 -49.58 11.33
C ALA A 2 21.52 -49.02 10.47
N MET A 3 21.62 -47.75 10.03
CA MET A 3 20.64 -47.19 9.10
C MET A 3 20.63 -48.02 7.80
N PRO A 4 19.45 -48.33 7.23
CA PRO A 4 19.35 -49.01 5.94
C PRO A 4 20.15 -48.25 4.88
N LYS A 5 20.96 -48.97 4.08
CA LYS A 5 21.81 -48.37 3.02
C LYS A 5 21.00 -47.48 2.06
N THR A 6 19.72 -47.77 1.87
CA THR A 6 18.76 -46.99 1.07
C THR A 6 18.47 -45.61 1.65
N LEU A 7 18.26 -45.49 2.96
CA LEU A 7 18.04 -44.21 3.65
C LEU A 7 19.27 -43.29 3.55
N LYS A 8 20.48 -43.87 3.67
CA LYS A 8 21.73 -43.12 3.51
C LYS A 8 21.90 -42.55 2.09
N LEU A 9 21.49 -43.32 1.08
CA LEU A 9 21.53 -42.90 -0.33
C LEU A 9 20.52 -41.79 -0.64
N ILE A 10 19.30 -41.89 -0.07
CA ILE A 10 18.26 -40.85 -0.20
C ILE A 10 18.70 -39.56 0.50
N LEU A 11 19.30 -39.65 1.69
CA LEU A 11 19.82 -38.46 2.38
C LEU A 11 20.96 -37.79 1.60
N LEU A 12 21.83 -38.58 0.97
CA LEU A 12 22.92 -38.07 0.13
C LEU A 12 22.40 -37.42 -1.15
N SER A 13 21.39 -38.01 -1.80
CA SER A 13 20.77 -37.40 -2.99
C SER A 13 20.04 -36.10 -2.66
N ILE A 14 19.34 -36.04 -1.52
CA ILE A 14 18.70 -34.80 -1.03
C ILE A 14 19.76 -33.75 -0.71
N ARG A 15 20.85 -34.12 -0.03
CA ARG A 15 21.96 -33.20 0.24
C ARG A 15 22.58 -32.64 -1.04
N ASP A 16 22.78 -33.47 -2.06
CA ASP A 16 23.38 -33.04 -3.32
C ASP A 16 22.41 -32.20 -4.17
N LEU A 17 21.10 -32.46 -4.08
CA LEU A 17 20.05 -31.61 -4.65
C LEU A 17 20.01 -30.25 -3.95
N ILE A 18 20.01 -30.23 -2.61
CA ILE A 18 20.08 -28.98 -1.83
C ILE A 18 21.40 -28.24 -2.12
N ALA A 19 22.52 -28.92 -2.31
CA ALA A 19 23.80 -28.28 -2.62
C ALA A 19 23.88 -27.71 -4.06
N SER A 20 23.02 -28.16 -4.97
CA SER A 20 22.96 -27.70 -6.36
C SER A 20 21.86 -26.64 -6.58
N ALA A 21 20.67 -26.85 -6.00
CA ALA A 21 19.58 -25.87 -5.99
C ALA A 21 19.80 -24.75 -4.96
N GLY A 22 20.58 -25.00 -3.91
CA GLY A 22 20.79 -24.08 -2.78
C GLY A 22 21.30 -22.69 -3.19
N PRO A 23 22.38 -22.57 -4.00
CA PRO A 23 22.86 -21.26 -4.46
C PRO A 23 21.81 -20.50 -5.30
N VAL A 24 21.04 -21.23 -6.10
CA VAL A 24 19.96 -20.67 -6.93
C VAL A 24 18.81 -20.16 -6.06
N VAL A 25 18.35 -20.98 -5.12
CA VAL A 25 17.31 -20.61 -4.15
C VAL A 25 17.78 -19.44 -3.29
N PHE A 26 19.04 -19.43 -2.87
CA PHE A 26 19.61 -18.34 -2.09
C PHE A 26 19.67 -17.03 -2.87
N LEU A 27 20.06 -17.07 -4.15
CA LEU A 27 20.04 -15.90 -5.03
C LEU A 27 18.63 -15.34 -5.21
N VAL A 28 17.65 -16.23 -5.39
CA VAL A 28 16.23 -15.87 -5.54
C VAL A 28 15.67 -15.26 -4.26
N ILE A 29 15.94 -15.87 -3.11
CA ILE A 29 15.56 -15.32 -1.80
C ILE A 29 16.26 -13.97 -1.58
N GLY A 30 17.54 -13.86 -1.92
CA GLY A 30 18.30 -12.60 -1.83
C GLY A 30 17.68 -11.49 -2.70
N LEU A 31 17.29 -11.80 -3.94
CA LEU A 31 16.58 -10.87 -4.82
C LEU A 31 15.22 -10.47 -4.26
N LEU A 32 14.46 -11.42 -3.69
CA LEU A 32 13.18 -11.13 -3.05
C LEU A 32 13.34 -10.23 -1.82
N ILE A 33 14.35 -10.49 -0.98
CA ILE A 33 14.66 -9.66 0.20
C ILE A 33 15.08 -8.27 -0.25
N ALA A 34 15.97 -8.16 -1.24
CA ALA A 34 16.41 -6.88 -1.79
C ALA A 34 15.23 -6.09 -2.38
N ALA A 35 14.36 -6.75 -3.15
CA ALA A 35 13.16 -6.14 -3.70
C ALA A 35 12.16 -5.73 -2.60
N TYR A 36 11.97 -6.55 -1.58
CA TYR A 36 11.11 -6.22 -0.43
C TYR A 36 11.62 -4.97 0.30
N TRP A 37 12.93 -4.89 0.53
CA TRP A 37 13.57 -3.72 1.13
C TRP A 37 13.46 -2.46 0.26
N TRP A 38 13.62 -2.61 -1.05
CA TRP A 38 13.57 -1.49 -1.99
C TRP A 38 12.14 -0.97 -2.23
N LEU A 39 11.16 -1.85 -2.41
CA LEU A 39 9.77 -1.49 -2.72
C LEU A 39 8.94 -1.17 -1.48
N GLN A 40 9.41 -1.53 -0.27
CA GLN A 40 8.70 -1.37 1.00
C GLN A 40 7.19 -1.65 0.89
N PRO A 41 6.80 -2.87 0.51
CA PRO A 41 5.44 -3.13 0.09
C PRO A 41 4.42 -3.05 1.22
N GLN A 42 4.83 -3.07 2.50
CA GLN A 42 3.92 -2.95 3.63
C GLN A 42 3.84 -1.50 4.14
N PRO A 43 2.64 -0.96 4.39
CA PRO A 43 2.51 0.37 4.96
C PRO A 43 3.05 0.42 6.39
N PRO A 44 3.49 1.60 6.85
CA PRO A 44 3.74 1.83 8.26
C PRO A 44 2.45 1.60 9.05
N LYS A 45 2.60 1.06 10.27
CA LYS A 45 1.47 0.73 11.15
C LYS A 45 0.88 1.94 11.87
N HIS A 46 1.57 3.08 11.85
CA HIS A 46 1.13 4.31 12.49
C HIS A 46 0.97 5.39 11.42
N VAL A 47 -0.06 6.20 11.58
CA VAL A 47 -0.36 7.34 10.70
C VAL A 47 -1.02 8.44 11.51
N THR A 48 -0.60 9.67 11.31
CA THR A 48 -1.16 10.82 12.04
C THR A 48 -2.23 11.51 11.20
N LEU A 49 -3.44 11.60 11.73
CA LEU A 49 -4.58 12.30 11.13
C LEU A 49 -4.84 13.63 11.85
N ALA A 50 -4.65 14.75 11.17
CA ALA A 50 -5.02 16.07 11.65
C ALA A 50 -6.55 16.26 11.55
N THR A 51 -7.19 16.58 12.68
CA THR A 51 -8.64 16.62 12.80
C THR A 51 -9.16 18.04 12.98
N GLY A 52 -9.69 18.37 14.15
CA GLY A 52 -10.21 19.67 14.50
C GLY A 52 -10.41 19.73 16.01
N PRO A 53 -11.09 20.77 16.51
CA PRO A 53 -11.28 20.93 17.94
C PRO A 53 -12.04 19.73 18.52
N THR A 54 -11.79 19.40 19.79
CA THR A 54 -12.50 18.30 20.47
C THR A 54 -14.01 18.52 20.38
N GLY A 55 -14.74 17.49 19.94
CA GLY A 55 -16.19 17.54 19.76
C GLY A 55 -16.66 18.05 18.39
N SER A 56 -15.77 18.63 17.58
CA SER A 56 -16.08 19.02 16.20
C SER A 56 -16.42 17.82 15.31
N ALA A 57 -17.04 18.10 14.15
CA ALA A 57 -17.32 17.08 13.14
C ALA A 57 -16.03 16.36 12.70
N TYR A 58 -14.91 17.08 12.51
CA TYR A 58 -13.63 16.49 12.12
C TYR A 58 -13.09 15.52 13.18
N SER A 59 -13.22 15.87 14.46
CA SER A 59 -12.85 14.98 15.57
C SER A 59 -13.69 13.69 15.58
N GLN A 60 -15.00 13.80 15.32
CA GLN A 60 -15.91 12.65 15.26
C GLN A 60 -15.62 11.76 14.03
N PHE A 61 -15.42 12.37 12.85
CA PHE A 61 -15.02 11.61 11.66
C PHE A 61 -13.66 10.94 11.86
N GLY A 62 -12.68 11.63 12.45
CA GLY A 62 -11.38 11.05 12.76
C GLY A 62 -11.47 9.75 13.57
N LYS A 63 -12.33 9.71 14.60
CA LYS A 63 -12.60 8.49 15.38
C LYS A 63 -13.14 7.34 14.52
N ARG A 64 -14.10 7.63 13.63
CA ARG A 64 -14.66 6.63 12.70
C ARG A 64 -13.58 6.09 11.75
N TYR A 65 -12.70 6.96 11.23
CA TYR A 65 -11.57 6.53 10.39
C TYR A 65 -10.59 5.66 11.18
N ALA A 66 -10.24 6.04 12.41
CA ALA A 66 -9.35 5.26 13.27
C ALA A 66 -9.91 3.85 13.54
N GLU A 67 -11.21 3.72 13.82
CA GLU A 67 -11.87 2.44 14.02
C GLU A 67 -11.84 1.56 12.76
N LEU A 68 -12.13 2.13 11.58
CA LEU A 68 -12.09 1.41 10.31
C LEU A 68 -10.67 0.93 9.95
N LEU A 69 -9.67 1.79 10.13
CA LEU A 69 -8.28 1.47 9.78
C LEU A 69 -7.64 0.47 10.77
N LYS A 70 -8.11 0.44 12.02
CA LYS A 70 -7.68 -0.55 13.01
C LYS A 70 -7.96 -1.99 12.57
N ALA A 71 -9.05 -2.23 11.83
CA ALA A 71 -9.34 -3.54 11.25
C ALA A 71 -8.27 -4.01 10.24
N SER A 72 -7.53 -3.07 9.65
CA SER A 72 -6.39 -3.33 8.75
C SER A 72 -5.04 -3.35 9.48
N GLY A 73 -5.03 -3.31 10.82
CA GLY A 73 -3.82 -3.30 11.64
C GLY A 73 -3.05 -1.97 11.62
N ILE A 74 -3.73 -0.87 11.27
CA ILE A 74 -3.17 0.48 11.26
C ILE A 74 -3.71 1.26 12.47
N GLU A 75 -2.81 1.81 13.26
CA GLU A 75 -3.09 2.72 14.35
C GLU A 75 -3.09 4.16 13.82
N VAL A 76 -4.25 4.83 13.93
CA VAL A 76 -4.41 6.23 13.52
C VAL A 76 -4.30 7.12 14.75
N GLU A 77 -3.23 7.90 14.82
CA GLU A 77 -3.07 8.93 15.85
C GLU A 77 -3.91 10.15 15.46
N LEU A 78 -4.93 10.46 16.26
CA LEU A 78 -5.79 11.62 16.03
C LEU A 78 -5.16 12.86 16.67
N LYS A 79 -4.73 13.80 15.84
CA LYS A 79 -4.21 15.08 16.29
C LYS A 79 -5.34 16.10 16.31
N ALA A 80 -5.72 16.55 17.52
CA ALA A 80 -6.66 17.63 17.70
C ALA A 80 -5.99 18.96 17.31
N THR A 81 -6.72 19.80 16.60
CA THR A 81 -6.24 21.08 16.05
C THR A 81 -7.32 22.14 16.19
N THR A 82 -6.99 23.38 15.83
CA THR A 82 -7.92 24.51 15.77
C THR A 82 -8.79 24.49 14.49
N GLY A 83 -8.40 23.74 13.45
CA GLY A 83 -9.16 23.59 12.21
C GLY A 83 -8.29 23.49 10.96
N SER A 84 -8.86 23.82 9.79
CA SER A 84 -8.24 23.63 8.47
C SER A 84 -6.88 24.32 8.31
N SER A 85 -6.69 25.52 8.84
CA SER A 85 -5.43 26.26 8.72
C SER A 85 -4.27 25.57 9.44
N GLU A 86 -4.50 25.10 10.67
CA GLU A 86 -3.50 24.33 11.42
C GLU A 86 -3.28 22.94 10.79
N ASN A 87 -4.34 22.32 10.26
CA ASN A 87 -4.21 21.05 9.54
C ASN A 87 -3.30 21.17 8.31
N LEU A 88 -3.47 22.23 7.51
CA LEU A 88 -2.61 22.51 6.36
C LEU A 88 -1.16 22.72 6.79
N GLU A 89 -0.92 23.48 7.86
CA GLU A 89 0.44 23.69 8.36
C GLU A 89 1.10 22.39 8.85
N LEU A 90 0.34 21.54 9.54
CA LEU A 90 0.80 20.21 9.95
C LEU A 90 1.09 19.29 8.77
N LEU A 91 0.29 19.36 7.70
CA LEU A 91 0.53 18.60 6.48
C LEU A 91 1.80 19.10 5.75
N ARG A 92 1.99 20.41 5.62
CA ARG A 92 3.18 21.03 5.00
C ARG A 92 4.47 20.70 5.76
N SER A 93 4.45 20.87 7.09
CA SER A 93 5.60 20.61 7.97
C SER A 93 5.86 19.12 8.20
N GLY A 94 4.93 18.24 7.83
CA GLY A 94 4.99 16.81 8.08
C GLY A 94 4.66 16.40 9.52
N GLY A 95 4.06 17.28 10.31
CA GLY A 95 3.49 16.99 11.62
C GLY A 95 2.14 16.25 11.59
N ALA A 96 1.60 15.98 10.39
CA ALA A 96 0.52 15.04 10.11
C ALA A 96 0.69 14.41 8.71
N ASP A 97 0.15 13.21 8.50
CA ASP A 97 0.19 12.51 7.20
C ASP A 97 -1.05 12.80 6.36
N VAL A 98 -2.20 12.89 7.03
CA VAL A 98 -3.53 13.09 6.43
C VAL A 98 -4.27 14.14 7.26
N GLY A 99 -5.15 14.93 6.64
CA GLY A 99 -5.92 15.95 7.37
C GLY A 99 -7.20 16.36 6.68
N PHE A 100 -8.21 16.75 7.47
CA PHE A 100 -9.44 17.35 6.93
C PHE A 100 -9.20 18.83 6.63
N VAL A 101 -9.50 19.28 5.42
CA VAL A 101 -9.31 20.68 5.03
C VAL A 101 -10.57 21.18 4.33
N ARG A 102 -11.17 22.22 4.90
CA ARG A 102 -12.27 22.97 4.30
C ARG A 102 -11.77 23.73 3.07
N GLY A 103 -12.60 23.74 2.03
CA GLY A 103 -12.35 24.56 0.86
C GLY A 103 -12.20 26.05 1.17
N GLY A 104 -11.30 26.71 0.43
CA GLY A 104 -10.99 28.13 0.57
C GLY A 104 -9.93 28.45 1.62
N SER A 105 -9.55 27.46 2.44
CA SER A 105 -8.39 27.52 3.35
C SER A 105 -7.07 27.18 2.66
N ALA A 106 -7.11 26.37 1.60
CA ALA A 106 -5.92 25.97 0.84
C ALA A 106 -5.45 27.08 -0.10
N ASP A 107 -4.15 27.10 -0.38
CA ASP A 107 -3.57 27.80 -1.52
C ASP A 107 -3.20 26.73 -2.56
N PRO A 108 -4.00 26.55 -3.63
CA PRO A 108 -3.82 25.43 -4.54
C PRO A 108 -2.42 25.32 -5.13
N VAL A 109 -1.76 26.44 -5.38
CA VAL A 109 -0.40 26.45 -5.97
C VAL A 109 0.62 26.09 -4.90
N ALA A 110 0.63 26.81 -3.78
CA ALA A 110 1.62 26.58 -2.73
C ALA A 110 1.48 25.21 -2.06
N ASP A 111 0.24 24.71 -1.93
CA ASP A 111 -0.04 23.40 -1.33
C ASP A 111 0.32 22.24 -2.26
N GLU A 112 0.10 22.39 -3.57
CA GLU A 112 0.58 21.41 -4.55
C GLU A 112 2.11 21.37 -4.60
N GLU A 113 2.78 22.54 -4.59
CA GLU A 113 4.25 22.64 -4.51
C GLU A 113 4.81 22.04 -3.21
N ALA A 114 4.05 22.11 -2.11
CA ALA A 114 4.39 21.45 -0.85
C ALA A 114 4.16 19.92 -0.86
N GLY A 115 3.69 19.36 -1.97
CA GLY A 115 3.45 17.92 -2.14
C GLY A 115 2.12 17.46 -1.54
N LEU A 116 1.13 18.34 -1.40
CA LEU A 116 -0.20 17.96 -0.90
C LEU A 116 -1.11 17.52 -2.04
N THR A 117 -1.86 16.46 -1.81
CA THR A 117 -2.81 15.89 -2.77
C THR A 117 -4.13 15.53 -2.08
N SER A 118 -5.22 15.61 -2.82
CA SER A 118 -6.54 15.24 -2.31
C SER A 118 -6.78 13.73 -2.43
N LEU A 119 -7.37 13.12 -1.40
CA LEU A 119 -7.94 11.78 -1.45
C LEU A 119 -9.41 11.81 -1.89
N GLY A 120 -9.99 13.00 -2.03
CA GLY A 120 -11.37 13.24 -2.41
C GLY A 120 -12.04 14.31 -1.56
N SER A 121 -13.02 14.98 -2.14
CA SER A 121 -14.00 15.79 -1.43
C SER A 121 -14.95 14.88 -0.66
N LEU A 122 -15.28 15.22 0.58
CA LEU A 122 -15.98 14.34 1.53
C LEU A 122 -17.41 14.77 1.82
N PHE A 123 -17.66 16.07 2.00
CA PHE A 123 -19.00 16.59 2.29
C PHE A 123 -19.05 18.11 2.15
N PHE A 124 -20.26 18.64 2.06
CA PHE A 124 -20.53 20.07 2.09
C PHE A 124 -20.62 20.60 3.52
N GLU A 125 -20.05 21.79 3.72
CA GLU A 125 -20.21 22.62 4.91
C GLU A 125 -21.04 23.86 4.52
N PRO A 126 -22.36 23.81 4.68
CA PRO A 126 -23.25 24.90 4.30
C PRO A 126 -23.01 26.15 5.16
N ILE A 127 -23.08 27.30 4.50
CA ILE A 127 -23.02 28.63 5.08
C ILE A 127 -24.47 29.10 5.26
N TRP A 128 -24.91 29.13 6.51
CA TRP A 128 -26.24 29.58 6.88
C TRP A 128 -26.21 31.06 7.18
N LEU A 129 -27.04 31.86 6.49
CA LEU A 129 -27.23 33.26 6.84
C LEU A 129 -28.66 33.45 7.34
N PHE A 130 -28.80 33.51 8.66
CA PHE A 130 -30.07 33.77 9.31
C PHE A 130 -30.21 35.25 9.61
N TYR A 131 -31.41 35.79 9.46
CA TYR A 131 -31.71 37.19 9.76
C TYR A 131 -33.10 37.35 10.37
N ARG A 132 -33.32 38.45 11.09
CA ARG A 132 -34.63 38.74 11.67
C ARG A 132 -35.59 39.30 10.64
N ALA A 133 -36.84 38.83 10.66
CA ALA A 133 -37.87 39.25 9.71
C ALA A 133 -38.15 40.77 9.77
N ASP A 134 -38.09 41.37 10.96
CA ASP A 134 -38.29 42.81 11.15
C ASP A 134 -37.13 43.65 10.59
N SER A 135 -35.89 43.15 10.66
CA SER A 135 -34.73 43.77 10.01
C SER A 135 -34.87 43.74 8.49
N ALA A 136 -35.35 42.64 7.90
CA ALA A 136 -35.62 42.58 6.47
C ALA A 136 -36.78 43.48 6.03
N GLN A 137 -37.84 43.60 6.84
CA GLN A 137 -38.97 44.51 6.57
C GLN A 137 -38.53 45.97 6.49
N LYS A 138 -37.50 46.37 7.26
CA LYS A 138 -36.93 47.74 7.20
C LYS A 138 -36.21 48.00 5.88
N ILE A 139 -35.55 46.99 5.32
CA ILE A 139 -34.74 47.08 4.09
C ILE A 139 -35.60 46.92 2.83
N ASP A 140 -36.39 45.85 2.76
CA ASP A 140 -37.36 45.62 1.69
C ASP A 140 -38.76 45.44 2.27
N ARG A 141 -39.53 46.53 2.25
CA ARG A 141 -40.91 46.55 2.75
C ARG A 141 -41.88 45.69 1.93
N LYS A 142 -41.56 45.39 0.67
CA LYS A 142 -42.47 44.65 -0.23
C LYS A 142 -42.38 43.16 0.01
N THR A 143 -41.15 42.64 0.10
CA THR A 143 -40.91 41.19 0.21
C THR A 143 -40.60 40.74 1.62
N ALA A 144 -40.07 41.65 2.47
CA ALA A 144 -39.57 41.32 3.80
C ALA A 144 -38.52 40.19 3.79
N THR A 145 -37.73 40.11 2.71
CA THR A 145 -36.71 39.08 2.50
C THR A 145 -35.38 39.70 2.08
N LEU A 146 -34.29 39.08 2.53
CA LEU A 146 -32.94 39.39 2.06
C LEU A 146 -32.53 38.32 1.04
N THR A 147 -31.95 38.74 -0.08
CA THR A 147 -31.54 37.87 -1.19
C THR A 147 -30.12 38.16 -1.70
N SER A 148 -29.48 39.21 -1.16
CA SER A 148 -28.13 39.61 -1.54
C SER A 148 -27.34 40.13 -0.33
N LEU A 149 -26.03 39.90 -0.32
CA LEU A 149 -25.16 40.39 0.74
C LEU A 149 -25.16 41.92 0.84
N ALA A 150 -25.34 42.64 -0.27
CA ALA A 150 -25.41 44.10 -0.30
C ALA A 150 -26.51 44.68 0.62
N GLN A 151 -27.58 43.93 0.88
CA GLN A 151 -28.68 44.33 1.77
C GLN A 151 -28.32 44.25 3.26
N LEU A 152 -27.16 43.69 3.61
CA LEU A 152 -26.67 43.65 4.99
C LEU A 152 -26.06 44.98 5.45
N ARG A 153 -25.86 45.93 4.53
CA ARG A 153 -25.26 47.24 4.84
C ARG A 153 -25.98 47.92 6.01
N GLY A 154 -25.21 48.30 7.03
CA GLY A 154 -25.69 48.96 8.25
C GLY A 154 -26.30 48.02 9.28
N LEU A 155 -26.38 46.71 9.02
CA LEU A 155 -26.92 45.73 9.97
C LEU A 155 -25.84 45.26 10.96
N ARG A 156 -26.29 44.79 12.13
CA ARG A 156 -25.46 44.09 13.12
C ARG A 156 -25.35 42.62 12.72
N VAL A 157 -24.18 42.22 12.23
CA VAL A 157 -23.95 40.91 11.62
C VAL A 157 -22.88 40.15 12.39
N ASN A 158 -23.21 38.96 12.88
CA ASN A 158 -22.20 38.07 13.46
C ASN A 158 -21.64 37.12 12.42
N VAL A 159 -20.31 36.99 12.34
CA VAL A 159 -19.61 36.11 11.37
C VAL A 159 -18.78 35.01 12.05
N ASP A 160 -19.33 34.43 13.12
CA ASP A 160 -18.73 33.34 13.92
C ASP A 160 -17.39 33.74 14.58
N LEU A 161 -16.76 32.82 15.33
CA LEU A 161 -15.50 33.05 16.04
C LEU A 161 -14.32 33.23 15.08
N ALA A 162 -13.36 34.07 15.49
CA ALA A 162 -12.06 34.17 14.85
C ALA A 162 -11.36 32.80 14.86
N GLY A 163 -10.77 32.40 13.72
CA GLY A 163 -10.13 31.10 13.54
C GLY A 163 -11.04 29.96 13.08
N SER A 164 -12.37 30.15 13.05
CA SER A 164 -13.30 29.15 12.50
C SER A 164 -13.21 29.00 10.97
N GLY A 165 -12.49 29.88 10.27
CA GLY A 165 -12.38 29.93 8.81
C GLY A 165 -13.56 30.61 8.10
N LEU A 166 -14.68 30.86 8.80
CA LEU A 166 -15.84 31.54 8.23
C LEU A 166 -15.65 33.06 8.08
N PRO A 167 -15.02 33.80 9.04
CA PRO A 167 -14.74 35.22 8.88
C PRO A 167 -13.97 35.53 7.59
N GLU A 168 -12.96 34.74 7.24
CA GLU A 168 -12.12 34.92 6.06
C GLU A 168 -12.91 34.70 4.75
N ILE A 169 -13.81 33.72 4.74
CA ILE A 169 -14.73 33.49 3.61
C ILE A 169 -15.68 34.68 3.48
N MET A 170 -16.30 35.11 4.58
CA MET A 170 -17.26 36.23 4.56
C MET A 170 -16.60 37.55 4.17
N GLU A 171 -15.38 37.83 4.60
CA GLU A 171 -14.61 39.00 4.19
C GLU A 171 -14.39 39.03 2.67
N ARG A 172 -13.98 37.90 2.07
CA ARG A 172 -13.84 37.78 0.60
C ARG A 172 -15.17 38.02 -0.12
N LEU A 173 -16.27 37.49 0.42
CA LEU A 173 -17.61 37.67 -0.14
C LEU A 173 -18.09 39.13 -0.04
N PHE A 174 -17.88 39.79 1.11
CA PHE A 174 -18.22 41.20 1.31
C PHE A 174 -17.42 42.11 0.39
N LYS A 175 -16.10 41.91 0.30
CA LYS A 175 -15.23 42.65 -0.62
C LYS A 175 -15.66 42.51 -2.07
N ALA A 176 -16.03 41.30 -2.50
CA ALA A 176 -16.53 41.06 -3.86
C ALA A 176 -17.89 41.72 -4.17
N ASN A 177 -18.61 42.17 -3.14
CA ASN A 177 -19.86 42.91 -3.21
C ASN A 177 -19.70 44.40 -2.87
N HIS A 178 -18.45 44.91 -2.77
CA HIS A 178 -18.14 46.29 -2.40
C HIS A 178 -18.78 46.70 -1.06
N LEU A 179 -18.79 45.77 -0.10
CA LEU A 179 -19.09 46.02 1.30
C LEU A 179 -17.77 46.11 2.05
N GLU A 180 -17.33 47.34 2.29
CA GLU A 180 -16.19 47.61 3.15
C GLU A 180 -16.52 47.24 4.61
N PRO A 181 -15.54 46.92 5.46
CA PRO A 181 -15.78 46.46 6.83
C PRO A 181 -16.57 47.45 7.70
N ASP A 182 -16.46 48.76 7.43
CA ASP A 182 -17.18 49.83 8.12
C ASP A 182 -18.64 49.97 7.67
N ALA A 183 -19.01 49.35 6.54
CA ALA A 183 -20.37 49.30 6.05
C ALA A 183 -21.26 48.34 6.87
N LEU A 184 -20.68 47.56 7.79
CA LEU A 184 -21.33 46.54 8.60
C LEU A 184 -20.92 46.69 10.08
N LEU A 185 -21.83 46.37 11.00
CA LEU A 185 -21.49 46.26 12.42
C LEU A 185 -21.16 44.80 12.73
N LEU A 186 -19.91 44.41 12.51
CA LEU A 186 -19.47 43.01 12.64
C LEU A 186 -19.20 42.61 14.09
N SER A 187 -19.58 41.38 14.43
CA SER A 187 -19.22 40.73 15.69
C SER A 187 -18.74 39.29 15.48
N ASN A 188 -17.99 38.76 16.46
CA ASN A 188 -17.45 37.41 16.45
C ASN A 188 -17.82 36.64 17.73
N LEU A 189 -19.10 36.37 17.91
CA LEU A 189 -19.66 35.57 18.99
C LEU A 189 -19.70 34.09 18.59
N GLU A 190 -19.56 33.22 19.59
CA GLU A 190 -19.81 31.78 19.46
C GLU A 190 -21.24 31.51 18.97
N GLN A 191 -21.43 30.45 18.17
CA GLN A 191 -22.69 30.11 17.51
C GLN A 191 -23.91 30.08 18.44
N ALA A 192 -23.77 29.55 19.67
CA ALA A 192 -24.86 29.53 20.65
C ALA A 192 -25.24 30.94 21.13
N ALA A 193 -24.26 31.74 21.54
CA ALA A 193 -24.47 33.12 21.98
C ALA A 193 -24.98 34.01 20.83
N ALA A 194 -24.50 33.79 19.60
CA ALA A 194 -24.97 34.49 18.41
C ALA A 194 -26.44 34.18 18.10
N ALA A 195 -26.86 32.92 18.19
CA ALA A 195 -28.25 32.51 17.99
C ALA A 195 -29.18 33.16 19.03
N GLU A 196 -28.77 33.18 20.30
CA GLU A 196 -29.52 33.84 21.38
C GLU A 196 -29.59 35.37 21.18
N ALA A 197 -28.47 36.00 20.82
CA ALA A 197 -28.44 37.44 20.54
C ALA A 197 -29.29 37.84 19.33
N LEU A 198 -29.37 36.97 18.30
CA LEU A 198 -30.28 37.15 17.17
C LEU A 198 -31.74 37.07 17.61
N GLN A 199 -32.12 36.06 18.40
CA GLN A 199 -33.49 35.91 18.91
C GLN A 199 -33.88 37.07 19.84
N ALA A 200 -32.94 37.58 20.64
CA ALA A 200 -33.13 38.73 21.53
C ALA A 200 -33.17 40.09 20.80
N GLY A 201 -32.93 40.14 19.49
CA GLY A 201 -32.89 41.39 18.72
C GLY A 201 -31.63 42.24 18.94
N LEU A 202 -30.60 41.67 19.58
CA LEU A 202 -29.28 42.30 19.74
C LEU A 202 -28.44 42.23 18.46
N LEU A 203 -28.75 41.28 17.57
CA LEU A 203 -28.20 41.16 16.23
C LEU A 203 -29.32 41.20 15.20
N ASP A 204 -28.98 41.59 13.97
CA ASP A 204 -29.92 41.63 12.84
C ASP A 204 -29.74 40.40 11.93
N ALA A 205 -28.51 39.92 11.80
CA ALA A 205 -28.19 38.69 11.07
C ALA A 205 -27.01 37.95 11.71
N ILE A 206 -26.95 36.63 11.49
CA ILE A 206 -25.80 35.81 11.84
C ILE A 206 -25.45 34.87 10.69
N VAL A 207 -24.16 34.61 10.53
CA VAL A 207 -23.62 33.62 9.62
C VAL A 207 -23.07 32.45 10.43
N LEU A 208 -23.44 31.23 10.08
CA LEU A 208 -22.97 30.00 10.71
C LEU A 208 -22.42 29.05 9.64
N SER A 209 -21.32 28.36 9.94
CA SER A 209 -20.87 27.19 9.19
C SER A 209 -21.07 25.96 10.06
N SER A 210 -22.04 25.12 9.71
CA SER A 210 -22.47 24.01 10.56
C SER A 210 -23.22 22.95 9.78
N ALA A 211 -23.12 21.71 10.26
CA ALA A 211 -23.97 20.63 9.77
C ALA A 211 -25.46 20.97 10.01
N PRO A 212 -26.36 20.57 9.09
CA PRO A 212 -27.79 20.84 9.25
C PRO A 212 -28.38 20.30 10.57
N GLN A 213 -27.81 19.24 11.13
CA GLN A 213 -28.23 18.64 12.41
C GLN A 213 -27.82 19.47 13.64
N SER A 214 -27.04 20.53 13.49
CA SER A 214 -26.63 21.41 14.59
C SER A 214 -27.85 21.93 15.36
N PRO A 215 -27.85 21.86 16.70
CA PRO A 215 -28.96 22.37 17.51
C PRO A 215 -29.32 23.82 17.21
N GLN A 216 -28.32 24.66 16.90
CA GLN A 216 -28.54 26.08 16.60
C GLN A 216 -29.24 26.27 15.25
N VAL A 217 -28.78 25.55 14.21
CA VAL A 217 -29.42 25.56 12.88
C VAL A 217 -30.87 25.06 12.98
N GLN A 218 -31.09 23.94 13.67
CA GLN A 218 -32.41 23.35 13.88
C GLN A 218 -33.37 24.28 14.64
N ARG A 219 -32.86 25.04 15.62
CA ARG A 219 -33.63 26.03 16.38
C ARG A 219 -34.02 27.22 15.51
N LEU A 220 -33.06 27.78 14.77
CA LEU A 220 -33.26 28.98 13.95
C LEU A 220 -34.17 28.71 12.74
N LEU A 221 -34.06 27.54 12.10
CA LEU A 221 -34.96 27.14 11.01
C LEU A 221 -36.43 27.01 11.43
N ARG A 222 -36.69 26.84 12.74
CA ARG A 222 -38.05 26.71 13.30
C ARG A 222 -38.50 27.96 14.05
N ALA A 223 -37.67 29.00 14.15
CA ALA A 223 -38.01 30.21 14.86
C ALA A 223 -38.90 31.10 13.97
N PRO A 224 -40.07 31.56 14.45
CA PRO A 224 -41.06 32.26 13.61
C PRO A 224 -40.58 33.62 13.10
N ASP A 225 -39.77 34.33 13.89
CA ASP A 225 -39.28 35.68 13.56
C ASP A 225 -37.93 35.68 12.84
N ILE A 226 -37.38 34.49 12.55
CA ILE A 226 -36.08 34.32 11.88
C ILE A 226 -36.30 33.71 10.51
N LYS A 227 -35.63 34.29 9.51
CA LYS A 227 -35.64 33.79 8.13
C LYS A 227 -34.24 33.38 7.72
N LEU A 228 -34.17 32.41 6.80
CA LEU A 228 -32.94 32.01 6.12
C LEU A 228 -32.81 32.78 4.81
N MET A 229 -31.64 33.34 4.54
CA MET A 229 -31.37 34.06 3.31
C MET A 229 -31.22 33.10 2.13
N ASP A 230 -31.93 33.41 1.06
CA ASP A 230 -31.77 32.75 -0.24
C ASP A 230 -30.66 33.46 -1.03
N PHE A 231 -29.58 32.74 -1.34
CA PHE A 231 -28.49 33.24 -2.16
C PHE A 231 -28.89 33.17 -3.64
N GLY A 232 -29.67 34.15 -4.11
CA GLY A 232 -30.11 34.20 -5.52
C GLY A 232 -28.99 34.26 -6.55
N GLN A 233 -27.75 34.57 -6.12
CA GLN A 233 -26.55 34.61 -6.96
C GLN A 233 -25.57 33.46 -6.64
N ALA A 234 -26.02 32.36 -6.04
CA ALA A 234 -25.15 31.26 -5.60
C ALA A 234 -24.21 30.77 -6.72
N ASP A 235 -24.74 30.52 -7.92
CA ASP A 235 -23.94 30.09 -9.09
C ASP A 235 -22.89 31.11 -9.55
N ALA A 236 -23.14 32.41 -9.35
CA ALA A 236 -22.16 33.43 -9.67
C ALA A 236 -20.99 33.42 -8.66
N TYR A 237 -21.29 33.16 -7.39
CA TYR A 237 -20.26 33.03 -6.36
C TYR A 237 -19.36 31.81 -6.60
N THR A 238 -19.90 30.65 -6.97
CA THR A 238 -19.09 29.44 -7.23
C THR A 238 -18.12 29.62 -8.40
N ARG A 239 -18.49 30.42 -9.41
CA ARG A 239 -17.59 30.74 -10.54
C ARG A 239 -16.47 31.70 -10.19
N ARG A 240 -16.68 32.57 -9.19
CA ARG A 240 -15.66 33.52 -8.69
C ARG A 240 -14.81 32.92 -7.56
N PHE A 241 -15.37 32.00 -6.82
CA PHE A 241 -14.78 31.35 -5.66
C PHE A 241 -14.90 29.83 -5.84
N PRO A 242 -13.93 29.19 -6.53
CA PRO A 242 -13.99 27.76 -6.87
C PRO A 242 -14.11 26.81 -5.68
N PHE A 243 -13.76 27.29 -4.49
CA PHE A 243 -13.91 26.57 -3.22
C PHE A 243 -15.35 26.49 -2.69
N LEU A 244 -16.26 27.28 -3.27
CA LEU A 244 -17.68 27.28 -2.93
C LEU A 244 -18.47 26.43 -3.92
N SER A 245 -19.49 25.76 -3.39
CA SER A 245 -20.53 25.06 -4.13
C SER A 245 -21.88 25.69 -3.84
N ALA A 246 -22.74 25.73 -4.86
CA ALA A 246 -24.13 26.10 -4.72
C ALA A 246 -24.88 24.84 -4.28
N VAL A 247 -25.58 24.91 -3.16
CA VAL A 247 -26.40 23.81 -2.65
C VAL A 247 -27.82 24.31 -2.42
N THR A 248 -28.79 23.44 -2.62
CA THR A 248 -30.20 23.75 -2.40
C THR A 248 -30.67 23.08 -1.13
N LEU A 249 -31.30 23.84 -0.23
CA LEU A 249 -32.08 23.31 0.87
C LEU A 249 -33.49 23.02 0.34
N PRO A 250 -33.90 21.75 0.16
CA PRO A 250 -35.18 21.44 -0.46
C PRO A 250 -36.37 21.84 0.41
N ARG A 251 -37.47 22.22 -0.22
CA ARG A 251 -38.77 22.45 0.43
C ARG A 251 -39.14 21.27 1.33
N GLY A 252 -39.57 21.57 2.55
CA GLY A 252 -40.05 20.59 3.52
C GLY A 252 -38.96 19.72 4.19
N VAL A 253 -37.68 19.87 3.85
CA VAL A 253 -36.62 18.99 4.38
C VAL A 253 -36.43 19.07 5.90
N VAL A 254 -36.78 20.22 6.51
CA VAL A 254 -36.65 20.46 7.96
C VAL A 254 -37.82 19.83 8.73
N ASP A 255 -39.03 19.96 8.17
CA ASP A 255 -40.27 19.38 8.69
C ASP A 255 -41.27 19.24 7.53
N LEU A 256 -41.47 18.00 7.08
CA LEU A 256 -42.39 17.69 5.97
C LEU A 256 -43.84 17.98 6.33
N SER A 257 -44.22 17.85 7.60
CA SER A 257 -45.61 18.05 8.03
C SER A 257 -45.99 19.53 8.04
N LYS A 258 -45.02 20.40 8.34
CA LYS A 258 -45.18 21.86 8.37
C LYS A 258 -44.70 22.54 7.09
N ASP A 259 -44.18 21.76 6.14
CA ASP A 259 -43.61 22.25 4.89
C ASP A 259 -42.51 23.32 5.13
N LEU A 260 -41.53 22.97 5.96
CA LEU A 260 -40.40 23.86 6.31
C LEU A 260 -39.10 23.40 5.64
N PRO A 261 -38.38 24.28 4.91
CA PRO A 261 -38.84 25.58 4.42
C PRO A 261 -39.98 25.42 3.39
N PRO A 262 -40.82 26.46 3.17
CA PRO A 262 -41.96 26.39 2.25
C PRO A 262 -41.58 26.43 0.76
N THR A 263 -40.33 26.79 0.47
CA THR A 263 -39.74 26.79 -0.87
C THR A 263 -38.31 26.29 -0.79
N ASP A 264 -37.76 25.87 -1.93
CA ASP A 264 -36.34 25.61 -2.04
C ASP A 264 -35.56 26.90 -1.73
N VAL A 265 -34.45 26.77 -1.00
CA VAL A 265 -33.56 27.89 -0.64
C VAL A 265 -32.17 27.61 -1.18
N SER A 266 -31.60 28.54 -1.96
CA SER A 266 -30.23 28.42 -2.46
C SER A 266 -29.26 28.88 -1.39
N LEU A 267 -28.24 28.07 -1.10
CA LEU A 267 -27.20 28.34 -0.13
C LEU A 267 -25.82 28.20 -0.78
N LEU A 268 -24.84 28.81 -0.14
CA LEU A 268 -23.43 28.54 -0.41
C LEU A 268 -22.93 27.48 0.57
N ALA A 269 -22.06 26.60 0.10
CA ALA A 269 -21.34 25.65 0.95
C ALA A 269 -19.87 25.62 0.57
N ALA A 270 -18.98 25.52 1.56
CA ALA A 270 -17.61 25.10 1.30
C ALA A 270 -17.57 23.57 1.19
N THR A 271 -16.59 23.03 0.46
CA THR A 271 -16.43 21.58 0.37
C THR A 271 -15.23 21.13 1.19
N THR A 272 -15.43 20.20 2.11
CA THR A 272 -14.32 19.64 2.90
C THR A 272 -13.70 18.47 2.19
N SER A 273 -12.38 18.48 2.05
CA SER A 273 -11.60 17.43 1.40
C SER A 273 -10.67 16.75 2.40
N LEU A 274 -10.33 15.49 2.12
CA LEU A 274 -9.30 14.77 2.86
C LEU A 274 -7.97 14.94 2.11
N LEU A 275 -7.03 15.66 2.68
CA LEU A 275 -5.72 15.89 2.08
C LEU A 275 -4.69 14.92 2.65
N SER A 276 -3.72 14.55 1.82
CA SER A 276 -2.59 13.71 2.19
C SER A 276 -1.31 14.23 1.56
N ARG A 277 -0.18 13.95 2.20
CA ARG A 277 1.13 14.21 1.61
C ARG A 277 1.45 13.19 0.54
N ASP A 278 2.16 13.60 -0.49
CA ASP A 278 2.74 12.73 -1.54
C ASP A 278 3.66 11.65 -0.95
N LYS A 279 4.40 12.00 0.11
CA LYS A 279 5.29 11.12 0.87
C LYS A 279 4.55 10.13 1.76
N THR A 280 3.26 10.34 2.03
CA THR A 280 2.47 9.37 2.80
C THR A 280 2.33 8.09 1.98
N HIS A 281 2.60 6.95 2.62
CA HIS A 281 2.64 5.66 1.94
C HIS A 281 1.33 5.41 1.16
N SER A 282 1.43 5.05 -0.12
CA SER A 282 0.24 4.95 -1.00
C SER A 282 -0.81 3.95 -0.51
N ALA A 283 -0.41 2.86 0.16
CA ALA A 283 -1.37 1.94 0.76
C ALA A 283 -2.18 2.57 1.91
N LEU A 284 -1.62 3.52 2.67
CA LEU A 284 -2.38 4.30 3.66
C LEU A 284 -3.35 5.25 2.97
N ARG A 285 -2.88 5.99 1.96
CA ARG A 285 -3.72 6.88 1.14
C ARG A 285 -4.94 6.15 0.58
N GLN A 286 -4.73 4.93 0.08
CA GLN A 286 -5.81 4.07 -0.40
C GLN A 286 -6.78 3.64 0.72
N LEU A 287 -6.28 3.22 1.88
CA LEU A 287 -7.13 2.86 3.03
C LEU A 287 -7.99 4.04 3.49
N PHE A 288 -7.41 5.23 3.57
CA PHE A 288 -8.14 6.46 3.90
C PHE A 288 -9.21 6.78 2.86
N ALA A 289 -8.90 6.66 1.56
CA ALA A 289 -9.87 6.90 0.50
C ALA A 289 -11.01 5.85 0.49
N GLN A 290 -10.74 4.60 0.86
CA GLN A 290 -11.77 3.56 1.05
C GLN A 290 -12.61 3.81 2.31
N ALA A 291 -11.98 4.22 3.42
CA ALA A 291 -12.69 4.62 4.63
C ALA A 291 -13.61 5.82 4.36
N ALA A 292 -13.17 6.78 3.53
CA ALA A 292 -13.99 7.92 3.13
C ALA A 292 -15.31 7.51 2.47
N GLN A 293 -15.29 6.49 1.61
CA GLN A 293 -16.52 5.95 1.02
C GLN A 293 -17.45 5.36 2.08
N SER A 294 -16.92 4.65 3.06
CA SER A 294 -17.73 4.04 4.12
C SER A 294 -18.32 5.08 5.08
N VAL A 295 -17.66 6.23 5.24
CA VAL A 295 -18.06 7.28 6.20
C VAL A 295 -18.99 8.31 5.58
N HIS A 296 -18.85 8.61 4.28
CA HIS A 296 -19.47 9.77 3.63
C HIS A 296 -20.43 9.44 2.48
N SER A 297 -20.75 8.17 2.20
CA SER A 297 -21.65 7.78 1.11
C SER A 297 -23.15 7.98 1.36
N ASP A 298 -23.54 8.27 2.59
CA ASP A 298 -24.95 8.38 2.95
C ASP A 298 -25.59 9.66 2.40
N ALA A 299 -26.90 9.59 2.16
CA ALA A 299 -27.66 10.77 1.76
C ALA A 299 -27.74 11.79 2.91
N GLY A 300 -27.64 13.06 2.57
CA GLY A 300 -27.80 14.19 3.49
C GLY A 300 -28.83 15.18 2.97
N TRP A 301 -28.91 16.35 3.62
CA TRP A 301 -29.81 17.42 3.17
C TRP A 301 -29.32 18.11 1.89
N PHE A 302 -28.01 18.08 1.64
CA PHE A 302 -27.35 18.78 0.54
C PHE A 302 -26.67 17.85 -0.48
N ASN A 303 -26.78 16.54 -0.27
CA ASN A 303 -26.14 15.53 -1.11
C ASN A 303 -27.02 14.28 -1.19
N ARG A 304 -27.05 13.64 -2.36
CA ARG A 304 -27.70 12.35 -2.55
C ARG A 304 -26.79 11.23 -2.05
N ALA A 305 -27.37 10.04 -1.93
CA ALA A 305 -26.59 8.85 -1.64
C ALA A 305 -25.53 8.65 -2.73
N ARG A 306 -24.29 8.41 -2.29
CA ARG A 306 -23.09 8.21 -3.14
C ARG A 306 -22.65 9.45 -3.94
N ASP A 307 -23.12 10.65 -3.59
CA ASP A 307 -22.54 11.89 -4.14
C ASP A 307 -21.14 12.19 -3.59
N PHE A 308 -20.84 11.65 -2.41
CA PHE A 308 -19.53 11.74 -1.76
C PHE A 308 -19.01 10.35 -1.35
N PRO A 309 -17.68 10.19 -1.21
CA PRO A 309 -16.64 11.13 -1.64
C PRO A 309 -16.62 11.28 -3.18
N ASN A 310 -16.13 12.43 -3.68
CA ASN A 310 -16.01 12.67 -5.12
C ASN A 310 -14.71 13.42 -5.47
N THR A 311 -14.38 13.45 -6.77
CA THR A 311 -13.17 14.11 -7.30
C THR A 311 -13.46 15.45 -7.97
N ARG A 312 -14.74 15.81 -8.17
CA ARG A 312 -15.16 16.94 -9.01
C ARG A 312 -15.05 18.29 -8.31
N THR A 313 -15.18 18.30 -6.98
CA THR A 313 -15.18 19.51 -6.15
C THR A 313 -13.86 19.73 -5.39
N SER A 314 -12.80 19.04 -5.80
CA SER A 314 -11.49 19.12 -5.14
C SER A 314 -10.70 20.33 -5.63
N GLU A 315 -10.18 21.14 -4.71
CA GLU A 315 -9.31 22.28 -5.03
C GLU A 315 -7.89 21.86 -5.41
N LEU A 316 -7.41 20.77 -4.81
CA LEU A 316 -6.10 20.20 -5.10
C LEU A 316 -6.24 18.99 -6.04
N PRO A 317 -5.18 18.66 -6.80
CA PRO A 317 -5.15 17.45 -7.61
C PRO A 317 -5.47 16.21 -6.78
N VAL A 318 -6.35 15.37 -7.32
CA VAL A 318 -6.73 14.11 -6.66
C VAL A 318 -5.63 13.07 -6.91
N SER A 319 -5.20 12.43 -5.83
CA SER A 319 -4.25 11.33 -5.85
C SER A 319 -4.76 10.15 -6.70
N PRO A 320 -3.85 9.36 -7.32
CA PRO A 320 -4.25 8.13 -8.02
C PRO A 320 -4.98 7.13 -7.10
N GLU A 321 -4.62 7.09 -5.82
CA GLU A 321 -5.28 6.23 -4.84
C GLU A 321 -6.69 6.71 -4.50
N GLY A 322 -6.88 8.02 -4.33
CA GLY A 322 -8.19 8.64 -4.12
C GLY A 322 -9.10 8.44 -5.33
N ASP A 323 -8.60 8.74 -6.53
CA ASP A 323 -9.37 8.56 -7.76
C ASP A 323 -9.75 7.10 -8.01
N ARG A 324 -8.82 6.15 -7.81
CA ARG A 324 -9.12 4.71 -7.94
C ARG A 324 -10.13 4.24 -6.90
N ALA A 325 -10.06 4.76 -5.68
CA ALA A 325 -11.03 4.40 -4.65
C ALA A 325 -12.43 4.90 -5.03
N ILE A 326 -12.55 6.15 -5.51
CA ILE A 326 -13.83 6.80 -5.79
C ILE A 326 -14.45 6.35 -7.12
N ASN A 327 -13.66 6.36 -8.20
CA ASN A 327 -14.13 6.13 -9.56
C ASN A 327 -13.73 4.75 -10.11
N GLY A 328 -12.76 4.09 -9.48
CA GLY A 328 -12.20 2.82 -9.94
C GLY A 328 -12.88 1.59 -9.34
N THR A 329 -12.33 0.43 -9.71
CA THR A 329 -12.68 -0.83 -9.05
C THR A 329 -11.61 -1.19 -8.02
N PRO A 330 -11.98 -1.81 -6.89
CA PRO A 330 -11.00 -2.32 -5.94
C PRO A 330 -10.01 -3.26 -6.66
N PRO A 331 -8.72 -3.25 -6.28
CA PRO A 331 -7.72 -4.14 -6.86
C PRO A 331 -8.19 -5.59 -6.85
N PHE A 332 -7.91 -6.31 -7.94
CA PHE A 332 -8.39 -7.69 -8.14
C PHE A 332 -8.12 -8.59 -6.94
N TRP A 333 -6.93 -8.47 -6.35
CA TRP A 333 -6.48 -9.28 -5.22
C TRP A 333 -7.21 -8.99 -3.91
N GLN A 334 -7.72 -7.76 -3.69
CA GLN A 334 -8.48 -7.42 -2.48
C GLN A 334 -9.82 -8.15 -2.38
N ARG A 335 -10.31 -8.74 -3.47
CA ARG A 335 -11.55 -9.54 -3.47
C ARG A 335 -11.37 -10.91 -2.81
N TYR A 336 -10.16 -11.43 -2.80
CA TYR A 336 -9.87 -12.81 -2.36
C TYR A 336 -8.86 -12.87 -1.23
N LEU A 337 -8.07 -11.82 -1.02
CA LEU A 337 -6.97 -11.79 -0.07
C LEU A 337 -7.13 -10.66 0.95
N PRO A 338 -6.66 -10.85 2.19
CA PRO A 338 -6.52 -9.77 3.17
C PRO A 338 -5.64 -8.63 2.62
N PHE A 339 -5.87 -7.42 3.13
CA PHE A 339 -5.20 -6.20 2.67
C PHE A 339 -3.67 -6.33 2.58
N TRP A 340 -3.01 -6.89 3.61
CA TRP A 340 -1.55 -7.04 3.63
C TRP A 340 -1.04 -7.90 2.47
N ALA A 341 -1.75 -8.99 2.14
CA ALA A 341 -1.37 -9.92 1.09
C ALA A 341 -1.65 -9.33 -0.29
N SER A 342 -2.80 -8.67 -0.44
CA SER A 342 -3.14 -7.96 -1.68
C SER A 342 -2.11 -6.89 -2.00
N ASN A 343 -1.78 -6.03 -1.04
CA ASN A 343 -0.85 -4.92 -1.24
C ASN A 343 0.59 -5.42 -1.52
N LEU A 344 0.99 -6.55 -0.93
CA LEU A 344 2.26 -7.22 -1.24
C LEU A 344 2.31 -7.69 -2.70
N ILE A 345 1.30 -8.42 -3.16
CA ILE A 345 1.24 -8.99 -4.51
C ILE A 345 1.13 -7.89 -5.56
N GLU A 346 0.28 -6.89 -5.33
CA GLU A 346 0.06 -5.79 -6.28
C GLU A 346 1.36 -5.00 -6.53
N ARG A 347 2.16 -4.77 -5.48
CA ARG A 347 3.44 -4.06 -5.59
C ARG A 347 4.57 -4.92 -6.11
N MET A 348 4.61 -6.20 -5.72
CA MET A 348 5.68 -7.11 -6.12
C MET A 348 5.37 -7.88 -7.40
N TRP A 349 4.21 -7.69 -8.05
CA TRP A 349 3.78 -8.50 -9.20
C TRP A 349 4.83 -8.52 -10.32
N LEU A 350 5.44 -7.37 -10.65
CA LEU A 350 6.49 -7.30 -11.67
C LEU A 350 7.76 -8.04 -11.24
N VAL A 351 8.13 -7.96 -9.97
CA VAL A 351 9.29 -8.67 -9.40
C VAL A 351 9.01 -10.17 -9.37
N LEU A 352 7.85 -10.59 -8.90
CA LEU A 352 7.41 -11.98 -8.85
C LEU A 352 7.35 -12.58 -10.26
N GLY A 353 6.79 -11.85 -11.22
CA GLY A 353 6.76 -12.23 -12.63
C GLY A 353 8.16 -12.33 -13.23
N GLY A 354 9.02 -11.33 -13.00
CA GLY A 354 10.42 -11.35 -13.46
C GLY A 354 11.21 -12.51 -12.85
N LEU A 355 10.99 -12.82 -11.57
CA LEU A 355 11.62 -13.95 -10.88
C LEU A 355 11.12 -15.29 -11.43
N LEU A 356 9.83 -15.40 -11.76
CA LEU A 356 9.26 -16.57 -12.41
C LEU A 356 9.92 -16.81 -13.78
N VAL A 357 10.11 -15.75 -14.56
CA VAL A 357 10.81 -15.82 -15.85
C VAL A 357 12.29 -16.21 -15.64
N LEU A 358 12.97 -15.64 -14.63
CA LEU A 358 14.35 -15.98 -14.29
C LEU A 358 14.51 -17.43 -13.79
N MET A 359 13.48 -17.99 -13.18
CA MET A 359 13.47 -19.39 -12.75
C MET A 359 13.54 -20.37 -13.90
N LEU A 360 13.01 -20.03 -15.09
CA LEU A 360 13.04 -20.91 -16.25
C LEU A 360 14.48 -21.28 -16.70
N PRO A 361 15.40 -20.33 -16.98
CA PRO A 361 16.78 -20.68 -17.30
C PRO A 361 17.52 -21.30 -16.10
N LEU A 362 17.27 -20.82 -14.87
CA LEU A 362 17.88 -21.39 -13.66
C LEU A 362 17.52 -22.86 -13.46
N SER A 363 16.28 -23.26 -13.74
CA SER A 363 15.84 -24.64 -13.70
C SER A 363 16.63 -25.56 -14.65
N ARG A 364 17.16 -25.02 -15.75
CA ARG A 364 18.04 -25.76 -16.69
C ARG A 364 19.49 -25.85 -16.23
N VAL A 365 19.93 -24.98 -15.32
CA VAL A 365 21.30 -24.95 -14.80
C VAL A 365 21.49 -25.91 -13.62
N VAL A 366 20.42 -26.18 -12.85
CA VAL A 366 20.49 -27.11 -11.70
C VAL A 366 20.85 -28.56 -12.10
N PRO A 367 20.23 -29.19 -13.14
CA PRO A 367 20.58 -30.55 -13.55
C PRO A 367 22.06 -30.76 -13.94
N PRO A 368 22.70 -29.93 -14.80
CA PRO A 368 24.10 -30.11 -15.15
C PRO A 368 25.04 -29.84 -13.97
N LEU A 369 24.71 -28.90 -13.07
CA LEU A 369 25.50 -28.68 -11.86
C LEU A 369 25.43 -29.86 -10.89
N TYR A 370 24.25 -30.48 -10.76
CA TYR A 370 24.07 -31.70 -9.99
C TYR A 370 24.91 -32.84 -10.58
N GLN A 371 24.83 -33.05 -11.89
CA GLN A 371 25.67 -34.02 -12.62
C GLN A 371 27.15 -33.78 -12.37
N PHE A 372 27.64 -32.57 -12.60
CA PHE A 372 29.05 -32.23 -12.39
C PHE A 372 29.51 -32.50 -10.96
N ARG A 373 28.70 -32.15 -9.95
CA ARG A 373 29.05 -32.36 -8.54
C ARG A 373 29.14 -33.84 -8.17
N VAL A 374 28.22 -34.67 -8.66
CA VAL A 374 28.23 -36.12 -8.45
C VAL A 374 29.43 -36.74 -9.18
N ARG A 375 29.63 -36.40 -10.46
CA ARG A 375 30.74 -36.88 -11.29
C ARG A 375 32.11 -36.53 -10.71
N ARG A 376 32.30 -35.31 -10.20
CA ARG A 376 33.58 -34.85 -9.62
C ARG A 376 34.08 -35.77 -8.49
N ARG A 377 33.19 -36.46 -7.78
CA ARG A 377 33.58 -37.46 -6.75
C ARG A 377 34.27 -38.68 -7.37
N VAL A 378 33.82 -39.13 -8.54
CA VAL A 378 34.39 -40.26 -9.29
C VAL A 378 35.67 -39.83 -10.02
N PHE A 379 35.66 -38.65 -10.67
CA PHE A 379 36.80 -38.14 -11.43
C PHE A 379 38.07 -37.91 -10.59
N ARG A 380 37.94 -37.58 -9.29
CA ARG A 380 39.12 -37.46 -8.41
C ARG A 380 39.91 -38.78 -8.33
N TRP A 381 39.21 -39.92 -8.34
CA TRP A 381 39.84 -41.23 -8.30
C TRP A 381 40.39 -41.66 -9.65
N TYR A 382 39.75 -41.24 -10.75
CA TYR A 382 40.33 -41.36 -12.10
C TYR A 382 41.67 -40.63 -12.21
N ALA A 383 41.81 -39.44 -11.63
CA ALA A 383 43.08 -38.72 -11.62
C ALA A 383 44.18 -39.53 -10.91
N ARG A 384 43.88 -40.09 -9.73
CA ARG A 384 44.81 -40.96 -8.99
C ARG A 384 45.16 -42.24 -9.77
N LEU A 385 44.21 -42.85 -10.47
CA LEU A 385 44.48 -43.99 -11.36
C LEU A 385 45.43 -43.60 -12.50
N ARG A 386 45.23 -42.43 -13.11
CA ARG A 386 46.07 -41.94 -14.20
C ARG A 386 47.50 -41.64 -13.72
N ASP A 387 47.66 -41.12 -12.50
CA ASP A 387 48.99 -40.91 -11.91
C ASP A 387 49.71 -42.26 -11.70
N ILE A 388 49.00 -43.30 -11.26
CA ILE A 388 49.55 -44.67 -11.14
C ILE A 388 49.88 -45.24 -12.53
N GLU A 389 49.00 -45.06 -13.53
CA GLU A 389 49.25 -45.51 -14.90
C GLU A 389 50.49 -44.84 -15.51
N ALA A 390 50.68 -43.54 -15.24
CA ALA A 390 51.88 -42.82 -15.65
C ALA A 390 53.16 -43.36 -14.98
N LYS A 391 53.11 -43.72 -13.69
CA LYS A 391 54.24 -44.41 -13.01
C LYS A 391 54.54 -45.76 -13.65
N VAL A 392 53.50 -46.53 -13.97
CA VAL A 392 53.61 -47.84 -14.64
C VAL A 392 54.25 -47.71 -16.03
N ASP A 393 53.84 -46.72 -16.82
CA ASP A 393 54.40 -46.50 -18.17
C ASP A 393 55.82 -45.92 -18.13
N ALA A 394 56.12 -45.06 -17.15
CA ALA A 394 57.47 -44.52 -16.92
C ALA A 394 58.44 -45.51 -16.26
N ARG A 395 57.96 -46.71 -15.88
CA ARG A 395 58.71 -47.74 -15.13
C ARG A 395 59.29 -47.23 -13.81
N GLN A 396 58.54 -46.38 -13.12
CA GLN A 396 58.93 -45.83 -11.82
C GLN A 396 58.13 -46.52 -10.72
N GLY A 397 58.83 -47.16 -9.77
CA GLY A 397 58.25 -47.87 -8.63
C GLY A 397 58.40 -49.40 -8.69
N GLY A 398 58.34 -50.04 -7.53
CA GLY A 398 58.35 -51.50 -7.42
C GLY A 398 57.02 -52.11 -7.88
N ARG A 399 57.05 -53.32 -8.46
CA ARG A 399 55.83 -54.04 -8.89
C ARG A 399 54.81 -54.15 -7.75
N ASP A 400 55.27 -54.57 -6.58
CA ASP A 400 54.41 -54.81 -5.43
C ASP A 400 53.84 -53.50 -4.87
N GLU A 401 54.64 -52.43 -4.87
CA GLU A 401 54.20 -51.08 -4.48
C GLU A 401 53.09 -50.54 -5.40
N LEU A 402 53.22 -50.73 -6.71
CA LEU A 402 52.20 -50.32 -7.69
C LEU A 402 50.92 -51.17 -7.59
N LEU A 403 51.04 -52.46 -7.27
CA LEU A 403 49.88 -53.33 -7.04
C LEU A 403 49.15 -52.98 -5.75
N ASP A 404 49.88 -52.65 -4.68
CA ASP A 404 49.32 -52.19 -3.42
C ASP A 404 48.61 -50.84 -3.58
N GLU A 405 49.20 -49.89 -4.32
CA GLU A 405 48.55 -48.60 -4.63
C GLU A 405 47.23 -48.79 -5.40
N LEU A 406 47.17 -49.76 -6.34
CA LEU A 406 45.96 -50.10 -7.10
C LEU A 406 44.91 -50.82 -6.25
N GLU A 407 45.32 -51.71 -5.35
CA GLU A 407 44.39 -52.41 -4.45
C GLU A 407 43.80 -51.44 -3.40
N GLU A 408 44.62 -50.53 -2.87
CA GLU A 408 44.14 -49.45 -2.00
C GLU A 408 43.12 -48.58 -2.74
N LEU A 409 43.39 -48.26 -4.01
CA LEU A 409 42.48 -47.47 -4.83
C LEU A 409 41.14 -48.18 -5.05
N ASP A 410 41.10 -49.47 -5.42
CA ASP A 410 39.82 -50.20 -5.55
C ASP A 410 39.06 -50.27 -4.22
N ARG A 411 39.77 -50.51 -3.11
CA ARG A 411 39.18 -50.58 -1.76
C ARG A 411 38.53 -49.27 -1.34
N VAL A 412 39.14 -48.13 -1.68
CA VAL A 412 38.61 -46.80 -1.38
C VAL A 412 37.45 -46.46 -2.31
N VAL A 413 37.56 -46.76 -3.61
CA VAL A 413 36.51 -46.54 -4.62
C VAL A 413 35.24 -47.34 -4.28
N ASN A 414 35.36 -48.56 -3.78
CA ASN A 414 34.23 -49.41 -3.36
C ASN A 414 33.39 -48.80 -2.22
N LYS A 415 33.97 -47.88 -1.43
CA LYS A 415 33.26 -47.20 -0.34
C LYS A 415 32.55 -45.92 -0.79
N VAL A 416 32.74 -45.49 -2.05
CA VAL A 416 32.14 -44.26 -2.58
C VAL A 416 30.67 -44.52 -2.92
N ALA A 417 29.77 -43.83 -2.21
CA ALA A 417 28.33 -43.89 -2.47
C ALA A 417 27.94 -42.92 -3.59
N VAL A 418 27.41 -43.45 -4.70
CA VAL A 418 26.93 -42.68 -5.86
C VAL A 418 25.46 -43.07 -6.15
N PRO A 419 24.57 -42.15 -6.54
CA PRO A 419 23.21 -42.49 -6.96
C PRO A 419 23.18 -43.47 -8.13
N LEU A 420 22.13 -44.29 -8.21
CA LEU A 420 22.02 -45.39 -9.20
C LEU A 420 22.17 -44.90 -10.65
N SER A 421 21.67 -43.71 -10.96
CA SER A 421 21.75 -43.08 -12.29
C SER A 421 23.17 -42.75 -12.75
N TYR A 422 24.17 -42.83 -11.87
CA TYR A 422 25.60 -42.60 -12.19
C TYR A 422 26.49 -43.77 -11.76
N ALA A 423 25.91 -44.93 -11.46
CA ALA A 423 26.65 -46.12 -11.05
C ALA A 423 27.60 -46.62 -12.16
N ASP A 424 27.22 -46.44 -13.43
CA ASP A 424 28.01 -46.86 -14.60
C ASP A 424 29.43 -46.26 -14.60
N GLU A 425 29.58 -44.99 -14.19
CA GLU A 425 30.88 -44.32 -14.14
C GLU A 425 31.80 -44.91 -13.06
N LEU A 426 31.21 -45.35 -11.94
CA LEU A 426 31.92 -46.03 -10.87
C LEU A 426 32.36 -47.43 -11.30
N TYR A 427 31.49 -48.18 -11.99
CA TYR A 427 31.82 -49.49 -12.53
C TYR A 427 32.90 -49.42 -13.62
N ALA A 428 32.82 -48.42 -14.52
CA ALA A 428 33.84 -48.19 -15.53
C ALA A 428 35.22 -47.90 -14.90
N LEU A 429 35.27 -47.09 -13.83
CA LEU A 429 36.52 -46.81 -13.11
C LEU A 429 37.15 -48.09 -12.57
N ARG A 430 36.35 -48.95 -11.93
CA ARG A 430 36.84 -50.22 -11.37
C ARG A 430 37.34 -51.17 -12.44
N ASN A 431 36.64 -51.25 -13.56
CA ASN A 431 37.10 -52.06 -14.70
C ASN A 431 38.45 -51.56 -15.23
N ASN A 432 38.66 -50.24 -15.27
CA ASN A 432 39.94 -49.66 -15.66
C ASN A 432 41.04 -49.96 -14.63
N ILE A 433 40.77 -49.88 -13.33
CA ILE A 433 41.72 -50.28 -12.26
C ILE A 433 42.16 -51.74 -12.47
N HIS A 434 41.20 -52.65 -12.68
CA HIS A 434 41.49 -54.07 -12.93
C HIS A 434 42.29 -54.29 -14.21
N THR A 435 42.03 -53.49 -15.25
CA THR A 435 42.76 -53.56 -16.52
C THR A 435 44.23 -53.13 -16.34
N VAL A 436 44.47 -52.05 -15.59
CA VAL A 436 45.83 -51.59 -15.27
C VAL A 436 46.55 -52.61 -14.38
N GLN A 437 45.87 -53.19 -13.39
CA GLN A 437 46.42 -54.24 -12.53
C GLN A 437 46.90 -55.45 -13.36
N LYS A 438 46.08 -55.93 -14.31
CA LYS A 438 46.47 -56.99 -15.25
C LYS A 438 47.66 -56.57 -16.13
N ARG A 439 47.69 -55.31 -16.59
CA ARG A 439 48.80 -54.79 -17.40
C ARG A 439 50.11 -54.78 -16.62
N VAL A 440 50.10 -54.36 -15.35
CA VAL A 440 51.29 -54.41 -14.45
C VAL A 440 51.79 -55.84 -14.28
N GLN A 441 50.88 -56.80 -14.05
CA GLN A 441 51.22 -58.22 -13.90
C GLN A 441 51.84 -58.82 -15.17
N MET A 442 51.37 -58.42 -16.36
CA MET A 442 51.92 -58.90 -17.64
C MET A 442 53.26 -58.22 -18.01
N ARG A 443 53.45 -56.95 -17.67
CA ARG A 443 54.68 -56.19 -18.02
C ARG A 443 55.87 -56.50 -17.10
N TRP A 444 55.62 -57.00 -15.89
CA TRP A 444 56.61 -57.52 -14.96
C TRP A 444 56.26 -58.96 -14.54
N PRO A 445 56.47 -59.97 -15.41
CA PRO A 445 56.19 -61.36 -15.07
C PRO A 445 57.02 -61.83 -13.86
N GLN A 446 56.49 -62.76 -13.06
CA GLN A 446 57.24 -63.31 -11.94
C GLN A 446 58.47 -64.07 -12.44
N PRO A 447 59.59 -64.10 -11.69
CA PRO A 447 60.68 -65.03 -11.97
C PRO A 447 60.21 -66.45 -11.63
N GLY A 448 59.54 -67.10 -12.59
CA GLY A 448 58.96 -68.44 -12.42
C GLY A 448 58.11 -68.97 -13.60
N ASP A 449 57.67 -68.13 -14.53
CA ASP A 449 56.72 -68.53 -15.60
C ASP A 449 57.35 -69.27 -16.81
N PHE A 450 58.64 -69.61 -16.78
CA PHE A 450 59.27 -70.45 -17.81
C PHE A 450 59.65 -71.83 -17.24
N ALA A 451 58.69 -72.76 -17.20
CA ALA A 451 58.97 -74.18 -17.05
C ALA A 451 58.32 -74.96 -18.22
N PRO A 452 59.08 -75.71 -19.05
CA PRO A 452 58.52 -76.45 -20.16
C PRO A 452 57.70 -77.65 -19.68
N ARG A 453 56.51 -77.85 -20.28
CA ARG A 453 55.63 -79.00 -20.05
C ARG A 453 56.32 -80.31 -20.45
N THR A 454 56.40 -81.25 -19.53
CA THR A 454 56.88 -82.62 -19.75
C THR A 454 55.87 -83.43 -20.60
N ALA A 455 56.39 -84.19 -21.57
CA ALA A 455 55.62 -85.09 -22.43
C ALA A 455 55.15 -86.36 -21.67
N PRO A 456 54.00 -86.96 -22.02
CA PRO A 456 53.54 -88.18 -21.39
C PRO A 456 54.17 -89.43 -22.03
N SER A 457 54.57 -90.36 -21.18
CA SER A 457 55.12 -91.69 -21.47
C SER A 457 54.09 -92.61 -22.13
N ALA A 458 54.53 -93.35 -23.14
CA ALA A 458 53.79 -94.44 -23.77
C ALA A 458 54.43 -95.78 -23.37
N GLU A 459 53.64 -96.69 -22.80
CA GLU A 459 54.03 -98.09 -22.62
C GLU A 459 52.85 -99.01 -23.03
N THR A 460 53.03 -99.60 -24.22
CA THR A 460 52.67 -100.93 -24.75
C THR A 460 51.51 -101.78 -24.19
N ALA A 461 50.62 -102.23 -25.09
CA ALA A 461 50.27 -103.65 -25.40
C ALA A 461 49.20 -103.68 -26.54
N LYS A 462 49.30 -104.46 -27.63
CA LYS A 462 49.29 -105.94 -27.71
C LYS A 462 49.72 -106.52 -29.09
N SER A 463 50.09 -107.81 -29.04
CA SER A 463 50.36 -108.83 -30.09
C SER A 463 51.81 -108.82 -30.64
N ALA A 464 52.59 -109.90 -30.60
CA ALA A 464 52.33 -111.33 -30.35
C ALA A 464 53.26 -111.91 -29.26
#